data_AF-A0A5C5ZLP3-F1
#
_entry.id   AF-A0A5C5ZLP3-F1
#
_cell.length_a   1.000
_cell.length_b   1.000
_cell.length_c   1.000
_cell.angle_alpha   90.00
_cell.angle_beta   90.00
_cell.angle_gamma   90.00
#
_symmetry.space_group_name_H-M   'P 1'
#
loop_
_entity.id
_entity.type
_entity.pdbx_description
1 polymer ?
#
loop_
_entity_poly.entity_id
_entity_poly.type
_entity_poly.pdbx_seq_one_letter_code
_entity_poly.pdbx_strand_id
1 'polypeptide(L)'
;MLRAASRTTLLAFCAAVALVLSFAAGCQMIGADQPVTTKSLLKAAQPSPDAVTIEIYWATLPVDVDLSDQGLWRFVQEDRLPTEQRARLMRNGLRAGVVGGAPPEEIVDLLDPGGAAREGRADNESVAAAGATGVSRRVKQVRLGERVEIQASQPIDEVPLLIARGDELTGQTFRNAQAIYALEVARRDDGRYAVSLTPELHFGAPKMRFIKDETGLNWRQAPLRERETFGDSQVEAPLVVGEMLIATSLVDAGSRLGEYFHRPEEGAEGGRKAILVRLVQAPLSEAFTADRS
;
A
#
# COMPACT_ATOMS: atom_id res chain seq x y z
N MET A 1 66.88 -57.88 -37.84
CA MET A 1 66.80 -57.36 -36.45
C MET A 1 65.97 -56.09 -36.44
N LEU A 2 64.66 -56.17 -36.20
CA LEU A 2 63.84 -55.04 -35.76
C LEU A 2 62.76 -55.63 -34.83
N ARG A 3 62.85 -55.30 -33.54
CA ARG A 3 61.97 -55.84 -32.50
C ARG A 3 60.54 -55.35 -32.72
N ALA A 4 59.58 -56.29 -32.74
CA ALA A 4 58.16 -56.00 -32.71
C ALA A 4 57.82 -55.29 -31.38
N ALA A 5 57.46 -54.01 -31.46
CA ALA A 5 56.92 -53.26 -30.32
C ALA A 5 55.50 -53.78 -30.00
N SER A 6 55.26 -54.11 -28.74
CA SER A 6 54.00 -54.68 -28.27
C SER A 6 52.85 -53.69 -28.42
N ARG A 7 51.67 -54.18 -28.81
CA ARG A 7 50.44 -53.36 -28.97
C ARG A 7 50.07 -52.55 -27.71
N THR A 8 50.56 -52.96 -26.55
CA THR A 8 50.36 -52.28 -25.25
C THR A 8 51.15 -50.97 -25.11
N THR A 9 52.33 -50.83 -25.70
CA THR A 9 53.09 -49.56 -25.63
C THR A 9 52.55 -48.51 -26.58
N LEU A 10 51.93 -48.92 -27.70
CA LEU A 10 51.28 -48.01 -28.63
C LEU A 10 50.00 -47.39 -28.04
N LEU A 11 49.19 -48.18 -27.33
CA LEU A 11 47.97 -47.71 -26.64
C LEU A 11 48.29 -46.74 -25.50
N ALA A 12 49.36 -46.99 -24.74
CA ALA A 12 49.79 -46.07 -23.68
C ALA A 12 50.31 -44.73 -24.23
N PHE A 13 50.98 -44.75 -25.39
CA PHE A 13 51.46 -43.53 -26.04
C PHE A 13 50.30 -42.70 -26.62
N CYS A 14 49.30 -43.33 -27.25
CA CYS A 14 48.10 -42.63 -27.73
C CYS A 14 47.26 -42.04 -26.59
N ALA A 15 47.14 -42.73 -25.45
CA ALA A 15 46.44 -42.21 -24.28
C ALA A 15 47.17 -41.00 -23.64
N ALA A 16 48.50 -41.03 -23.58
CA ALA A 16 49.29 -39.91 -23.08
C ALA A 16 49.21 -38.67 -23.99
N VAL A 17 49.22 -38.85 -25.31
CA VAL A 17 49.08 -37.75 -26.28
C VAL A 17 47.66 -37.15 -26.24
N ALA A 18 46.63 -37.96 -26.07
CA ALA A 18 45.25 -37.47 -25.92
C ALA A 18 45.05 -36.66 -24.62
N LEU A 19 45.71 -37.06 -23.52
CA LEU A 19 45.63 -36.35 -22.24
C LEU A 19 46.31 -34.97 -22.31
N VAL A 20 47.44 -34.85 -23.01
CA VAL A 20 48.16 -33.58 -23.18
C VAL A 20 47.41 -32.61 -24.10
N LEU A 21 46.76 -33.10 -25.15
CA LEU A 21 45.91 -32.26 -26.02
C LEU A 21 44.65 -31.72 -25.33
N SER A 22 44.17 -32.40 -24.28
CA SER A 22 43.00 -31.97 -23.51
C SER A 22 43.28 -30.78 -22.58
N PHE A 23 44.53 -30.55 -22.19
CA PHE A 23 44.91 -29.41 -21.34
C PHE A 23 45.24 -28.13 -22.12
N ALA A 24 45.42 -28.21 -23.44
CA ALA A 24 45.68 -27.03 -24.29
C ALA A 24 44.39 -26.33 -24.79
N ALA A 25 43.21 -26.89 -24.51
CA ALA A 25 41.89 -26.32 -24.86
C ALA A 25 41.20 -25.63 -23.67
N GLY A 26 41.93 -25.35 -22.59
CA GLY A 26 41.42 -24.67 -21.40
C GLY A 26 41.39 -23.14 -21.53
N CYS A 27 40.19 -22.60 -21.73
CA CYS A 27 39.76 -21.24 -21.39
C CYS A 27 40.54 -20.06 -22.03
N GLN A 28 40.20 -19.74 -23.29
CA GLN A 28 40.28 -18.35 -23.73
C GLN A 28 39.33 -17.51 -22.87
N MET A 29 39.95 -16.74 -21.97
CA MET A 29 39.35 -15.61 -21.26
C MET A 29 38.62 -14.74 -22.28
N ILE A 30 37.31 -14.62 -22.13
CA ILE A 30 36.45 -13.74 -22.91
C ILE A 30 37.04 -12.33 -22.78
N GLY A 31 37.64 -11.83 -23.87
CA GLY A 31 38.03 -10.44 -23.99
C GLY A 31 36.78 -9.57 -23.99
N ALA A 32 36.38 -9.12 -22.80
CA ALA A 32 35.38 -8.09 -22.64
C ALA A 32 36.02 -6.73 -22.96
N ASP A 33 36.26 -6.48 -24.25
CA ASP A 33 36.60 -5.17 -24.79
C ASP A 33 35.51 -4.73 -25.79
N GLN A 34 34.26 -4.94 -25.37
CA GLN A 34 33.11 -4.28 -25.97
C GLN A 34 32.78 -3.10 -25.06
N PRO A 35 32.76 -1.85 -25.55
CA PRO A 35 32.27 -0.74 -24.77
C PRO A 35 30.84 -1.09 -24.38
N VAL A 36 30.61 -1.23 -23.06
CA VAL A 36 29.29 -1.48 -22.50
C VAL A 36 28.44 -0.28 -22.90
N THR A 37 27.70 -0.44 -24.00
CA THR A 37 26.68 0.52 -24.37
C THR A 37 25.68 0.49 -23.23
N THR A 38 25.69 1.55 -22.43
CA THR A 38 24.76 1.84 -21.34
C THR A 38 23.37 2.12 -21.88
N LYS A 39 22.86 1.24 -22.74
CA LYS A 39 21.44 1.15 -23.06
C LYS A 39 20.87 0.10 -22.14
N SER A 40 20.35 0.57 -21.00
CA SER A 40 19.48 -0.21 -20.13
C SER A 40 18.48 -0.98 -20.99
N LEU A 41 18.61 -2.31 -21.02
CA LEU A 41 17.67 -3.21 -21.73
C LEU A 41 16.36 -3.39 -20.96
N LEU A 42 16.25 -2.81 -19.77
CA LEU A 42 15.00 -2.70 -19.05
C LEU A 42 14.20 -1.56 -19.68
N LYS A 43 13.25 -1.92 -20.56
CA LYS A 43 12.17 -1.01 -20.92
C LYS A 43 11.56 -0.54 -19.60
N ALA A 44 11.58 0.77 -19.34
CA ALA A 44 10.94 1.35 -18.16
C ALA A 44 9.53 0.78 -18.05
N ALA A 45 9.20 0.20 -16.90
CA ALA A 45 7.88 -0.38 -16.67
C ALA A 45 6.84 0.71 -16.96
N GLN A 46 6.08 0.52 -18.05
CA GLN A 46 5.03 1.47 -18.39
C GLN A 46 3.92 1.30 -17.36
N PRO A 47 3.48 2.38 -16.69
CA PRO A 47 2.35 2.29 -15.78
C PRO A 47 1.15 1.76 -16.56
N SER A 48 0.41 0.83 -15.96
CA SER A 48 -0.82 0.30 -16.56
C SER A 48 -1.75 1.48 -16.87
N PRO A 49 -2.36 1.54 -18.06
CA PRO A 49 -3.21 2.66 -18.48
C PRO A 49 -4.40 2.86 -17.55
N ASP A 50 -4.76 1.83 -16.77
CA ASP A 50 -5.85 1.86 -15.80
C ASP A 50 -5.37 1.76 -14.35
N ALA A 51 -4.12 2.12 -14.03
CA ALA A 51 -3.61 2.10 -12.66
C ALA A 51 -3.17 3.46 -12.16
N VAL A 52 -3.52 3.75 -10.91
CA VAL A 52 -3.02 4.91 -10.15
C VAL A 52 -1.94 4.47 -9.17
N THR A 53 -1.01 5.35 -8.87
CA THR A 53 -0.08 5.17 -7.75
C THR A 53 -0.60 5.96 -6.56
N ILE A 54 -0.76 5.27 -5.44
CA ILE A 54 -1.16 5.87 -4.16
C ILE A 54 -0.11 5.63 -3.09
N GLU A 55 -0.08 6.53 -2.12
CA GLU A 55 0.67 6.36 -0.88
C GLU A 55 -0.31 6.31 0.29
N ILE A 56 -0.13 5.32 1.15
CA ILE A 56 -0.93 5.12 2.34
C ILE A 56 -0.03 5.37 3.54
N TYR A 57 -0.51 6.22 4.44
CA TYR A 57 0.18 6.55 5.68
C TYR A 57 -0.68 6.15 6.87
N TRP A 58 -0.05 5.59 7.89
CA TRP A 58 -0.63 5.41 9.21
C TRP A 58 0.17 6.30 10.16
N ALA A 59 -0.42 7.41 10.58
CA ALA A 59 0.25 8.41 11.41
C ALA A 59 -0.43 8.50 12.77
N THR A 60 0.35 8.51 13.85
CA THR A 60 -0.15 8.78 15.19
C THR A 60 -0.32 10.28 15.40
N LEU A 61 -1.53 10.71 15.73
CA LEU A 61 -1.84 12.10 16.07
C LEU A 61 -1.41 12.40 17.52
N PRO A 62 -0.85 13.59 17.77
CA PRO A 62 -0.45 14.00 19.12
C PRO A 62 -1.67 14.06 20.05
N VAL A 63 -1.44 13.80 21.35
CA VAL A 63 -2.49 13.84 22.40
C VAL A 63 -3.02 15.25 22.62
N ASP A 64 -2.23 16.28 22.30
CA ASP A 64 -2.63 17.67 22.47
C ASP A 64 -3.84 18.01 21.57
N VAL A 65 -4.97 18.29 22.23
CA VAL A 65 -6.28 18.51 21.59
C VAL A 65 -6.25 19.79 20.74
N ASP A 66 -5.49 20.82 21.13
CA ASP A 66 -5.45 22.08 20.39
C ASP A 66 -4.64 21.95 19.09
N LEU A 67 -3.56 21.17 19.11
CA LEU A 67 -2.74 20.89 17.92
C LEU A 67 -3.37 19.83 17.01
N SER A 68 -4.01 18.80 17.57
CA SER A 68 -4.58 17.69 16.79
C SER A 68 -5.97 17.97 16.20
N ASP A 69 -6.84 18.72 16.89
CA ASP A 69 -8.21 18.99 16.40
C ASP A 69 -8.39 20.37 15.76
N GLN A 70 -7.77 21.44 16.26
CA GLN A 70 -7.84 22.76 15.62
C GLN A 70 -6.66 22.98 14.67
N GLY A 71 -5.47 22.53 15.07
CA GLY A 71 -4.24 22.73 14.31
C GLY A 71 -4.23 22.01 12.96
N LEU A 72 -4.43 20.70 12.96
CA LEU A 72 -4.45 19.88 11.75
C LEU A 72 -5.66 20.20 10.84
N TRP A 73 -6.86 20.28 11.43
CA TRP A 73 -8.10 20.36 10.65
C TRP A 73 -8.33 21.71 9.97
N ARG A 74 -7.62 22.78 10.36
CA ARG A 74 -7.68 24.06 9.64
C ARG A 74 -7.27 23.93 8.17
N PHE A 75 -6.47 22.91 7.84
CA PHE A 75 -5.95 22.64 6.51
C PHE A 75 -6.70 21.52 5.78
N VAL A 76 -7.65 20.88 6.48
CA VAL A 76 -8.43 19.78 5.95
C VAL A 76 -9.76 20.33 5.44
N GLN A 77 -10.01 20.15 4.15
CA GLN A 77 -11.23 20.56 3.47
C GLN A 77 -12.32 19.51 3.68
N GLU A 78 -13.02 19.59 4.80
CA GLU A 78 -14.17 18.72 5.12
C GLU A 78 -15.37 19.00 4.20
N ASP A 79 -15.50 20.24 3.72
CA ASP A 79 -16.55 20.70 2.81
C ASP A 79 -16.55 19.98 1.45
N ARG A 80 -15.42 19.38 1.06
CA ARG A 80 -15.32 18.51 -0.13
C ARG A 80 -16.04 17.18 0.00
N LEU A 81 -16.43 16.78 1.20
CA LEU A 81 -17.34 15.66 1.44
C LEU A 81 -18.78 16.20 1.51
N PRO A 82 -19.78 15.57 0.88
CA PRO A 82 -21.17 15.96 1.06
C PRO A 82 -21.60 16.02 2.54
N THR A 83 -22.45 16.99 2.89
CA THR A 83 -22.91 17.20 4.28
C THR A 83 -23.51 15.95 4.90
N GLU A 84 -24.28 15.19 4.13
CA GLU A 84 -24.90 13.96 4.61
C GLU A 84 -23.85 12.89 4.95
N GLN A 85 -22.81 12.74 4.13
CA GLN A 85 -21.70 11.85 4.39
C GLN A 85 -20.96 12.24 5.67
N ARG A 86 -20.63 13.53 5.85
CA ARG A 86 -20.02 14.00 7.10
C ARG A 86 -20.87 13.65 8.31
N ALA A 87 -22.18 13.87 8.23
CA ALA A 87 -23.09 13.53 9.31
C ALA A 87 -23.10 12.02 9.63
N ARG A 88 -23.08 11.14 8.60
CA ARG A 88 -22.98 9.68 8.80
C ARG A 88 -21.66 9.26 9.45
N LEU A 89 -20.55 9.86 9.03
CA LEU A 89 -19.22 9.63 9.62
C LEU A 89 -19.19 10.02 11.10
N MET A 90 -19.65 11.24 11.42
CA MET A 90 -19.68 11.75 12.80
C MET A 90 -20.54 10.87 13.72
N ARG A 91 -21.69 10.40 13.24
CA ARG A 91 -22.55 9.48 14.01
C ARG A 91 -21.82 8.19 14.38
N ASN A 92 -20.94 7.69 13.53
CA ASN A 92 -20.12 6.50 13.76
C ASN A 92 -18.72 6.80 14.33
N GLY A 93 -18.49 8.02 14.84
CA GLY A 93 -17.24 8.39 15.51
C GLY A 93 -16.07 8.62 14.56
N LEU A 94 -16.32 8.77 13.26
CA LEU A 94 -15.32 9.01 12.22
C LEU A 94 -15.31 10.48 11.80
N ARG A 95 -14.14 10.96 11.38
CA ARG A 95 -13.95 12.27 10.76
C ARG A 95 -12.99 12.13 9.59
N ALA A 96 -13.28 12.81 8.49
CA ALA A 96 -12.47 12.74 7.28
C ALA A 96 -12.54 14.03 6.48
N GLY A 97 -11.57 14.23 5.60
CA GLY A 97 -11.57 15.34 4.65
C GLY A 97 -10.38 15.30 3.71
N VAL A 98 -10.24 16.34 2.88
CA VAL A 98 -9.19 16.40 1.86
C VAL A 98 -8.10 17.39 2.26
N VAL A 99 -6.85 16.96 2.15
CA VAL A 99 -5.68 17.84 2.20
C VAL A 99 -5.28 18.19 0.78
N GLY A 100 -5.03 19.47 0.53
CA GLY A 100 -4.59 19.98 -0.78
C GLY A 100 -3.23 19.42 -1.22
N GLY A 101 -2.89 19.61 -2.50
CA GLY A 101 -1.70 19.01 -3.11
C GLY A 101 -0.35 19.51 -2.56
N ALA A 102 -0.34 20.70 -1.97
CA ALA A 102 0.78 21.25 -1.20
C ALA A 102 0.43 21.15 0.30
N PRO A 103 0.78 20.05 0.98
CA PRO A 103 0.51 19.92 2.41
C PRO A 103 1.32 20.96 3.20
N PRO A 104 0.70 21.63 4.18
CA PRO A 104 1.42 22.49 5.14
C PRO A 104 2.47 21.74 5.93
N GLU A 105 3.42 22.47 6.51
CA GLU A 105 4.54 21.91 7.31
C GLU A 105 4.03 20.99 8.43
N GLU A 106 2.92 21.34 9.09
CA GLU A 106 2.36 20.52 10.16
C GLU A 106 1.92 19.12 9.68
N ILE A 107 1.47 18.99 8.43
CA ILE A 107 1.13 17.70 7.83
C ILE A 107 2.39 16.99 7.36
N VAL A 108 3.37 17.72 6.82
CA VAL A 108 4.66 17.14 6.42
C VAL A 108 5.37 16.54 7.64
N ASP A 109 5.43 17.27 8.75
CA ASP A 109 6.01 16.83 10.02
C ASP A 109 5.25 15.64 10.59
N LEU A 110 3.91 15.61 10.45
CA LEU A 110 3.12 14.44 10.84
C LEU A 110 3.45 13.20 9.98
N LEU A 111 3.82 13.38 8.72
CA LEU A 111 4.10 12.28 7.78
C LEU A 111 5.58 11.85 7.77
N ASP A 112 6.49 12.73 8.18
CA ASP A 112 7.93 12.47 8.31
C ASP A 112 8.53 13.28 9.48
N PRO A 113 8.22 12.93 10.73
CA PRO A 113 8.70 13.64 11.93
C PRO A 113 10.23 13.57 12.13
N GLY A 114 10.95 12.83 11.27
CA GLY A 114 12.42 12.77 11.23
C GLY A 114 13.04 13.34 9.95
N GLY A 115 12.26 13.92 9.05
CA GLY A 115 12.70 14.39 7.73
C GLY A 115 13.76 15.47 7.79
N ALA A 116 13.61 16.43 8.72
CA ALA A 116 14.57 17.51 8.94
C ALA A 116 15.97 17.01 9.39
N ALA A 117 16.07 15.82 9.99
CA ALA A 117 17.36 15.23 10.38
C ALA A 117 18.01 14.40 9.25
N ARG A 118 17.30 14.12 8.15
CA ARG A 118 17.75 13.25 7.04
C ARG A 118 18.33 14.00 5.84
N GLU A 119 18.23 15.33 5.76
CA GLU A 119 18.75 16.15 4.64
C GLU A 119 20.28 16.09 4.43
N GLY A 120 21.02 15.27 5.18
CA GLY A 120 22.46 15.01 5.00
C GLY A 120 22.84 13.61 4.51
N ARG A 121 21.91 12.68 4.26
CA ARG A 121 22.25 11.30 3.90
C ARG A 121 21.38 10.79 2.76
N ALA A 122 21.93 10.85 1.55
CA ALA A 122 21.40 10.10 0.42
C ALA A 122 21.48 8.61 0.77
N ASP A 123 20.34 7.90 0.77
CA ASP A 123 20.29 6.51 0.33
C ASP A 123 18.85 6.03 0.12
N ASN A 124 18.74 5.27 -0.95
CA ASN A 124 17.56 4.75 -1.59
C ASN A 124 17.27 3.35 -1.02
N GLU A 125 16.62 3.26 0.14
CA GLU A 125 16.11 2.00 0.68
C GLU A 125 14.69 2.19 1.22
N SER A 126 13.80 1.23 0.90
CA SER A 126 12.48 1.12 1.51
C SER A 126 12.65 0.78 2.99
N VAL A 127 12.80 1.81 3.82
CA VAL A 127 12.84 1.64 5.26
C VAL A 127 11.40 1.50 5.73
N ALA A 128 11.04 0.31 6.20
CA ALA A 128 10.01 0.17 7.22
C ALA A 128 10.54 0.90 8.47
N ALA A 129 10.40 2.22 8.50
CA ALA A 129 10.83 3.07 9.60
C ALA A 129 9.78 3.00 10.71
N ALA A 130 9.50 1.80 11.21
CA ALA A 130 8.96 1.64 12.55
C ALA A 130 10.12 1.87 13.53
N GLY A 131 10.51 3.13 13.68
CA GLY A 131 11.62 3.55 14.53
C GLY A 131 11.32 4.92 15.12
N ALA A 132 10.93 4.93 16.40
CA ALA A 132 10.70 6.10 17.28
C ALA A 132 9.68 7.15 16.81
N THR A 133 9.11 7.00 15.62
CA THR A 133 8.19 7.95 15.01
C THR A 133 6.96 7.16 14.59
N GLY A 134 5.79 7.50 15.14
CA GLY A 134 4.55 6.73 15.01
C GLY A 134 3.91 6.78 13.62
N VAL A 135 4.71 6.76 12.55
CA VAL A 135 4.29 6.90 11.17
C VAL A 135 4.83 5.75 10.32
N SER A 136 3.96 5.04 9.63
CA SER A 136 4.34 4.09 8.59
C SER A 136 3.80 4.51 7.23
N ARG A 137 4.56 4.24 6.16
CA ARG A 137 4.22 4.60 4.77
C ARG A 137 4.28 3.37 3.88
N ARG A 138 3.32 3.25 2.96
CA ARG A 138 3.29 2.21 1.92
C ARG A 138 2.87 2.79 0.58
N VAL A 139 3.65 2.52 -0.46
CA VAL A 139 3.30 2.87 -1.84
C VAL A 139 2.61 1.68 -2.50
N LYS A 140 1.53 1.90 -3.24
CA LYS A 140 0.84 0.84 -3.98
C LYS A 140 0.34 1.35 -5.33
N GLN A 141 0.49 0.52 -6.36
CA GLN A 141 -0.23 0.69 -7.63
C GLN A 141 -1.57 -0.03 -7.52
N VAL A 142 -2.66 0.67 -7.86
CA VAL A 142 -4.03 0.18 -7.73
C VAL A 142 -4.73 0.39 -9.06
N ARG A 143 -5.35 -0.66 -9.61
CA ARG A 143 -6.16 -0.50 -10.81
C ARG A 143 -7.47 0.21 -10.48
N LEU A 144 -8.02 0.94 -11.45
CA LEU A 144 -9.31 1.59 -11.28
C LEU A 144 -10.40 0.54 -11.04
N GLY A 145 -11.22 0.76 -10.01
CA GLY A 145 -12.22 -0.19 -9.52
C GLY A 145 -11.65 -1.42 -8.82
N GLU A 146 -10.33 -1.58 -8.73
CA GLU A 146 -9.73 -2.65 -7.93
C GLU A 146 -9.84 -2.30 -6.45
N ARG A 147 -10.31 -3.30 -5.72
CA ARG A 147 -10.44 -3.23 -4.28
C ARG A 147 -9.13 -3.64 -3.59
N VAL A 148 -8.67 -2.77 -2.71
CA VAL A 148 -7.46 -2.97 -1.89
C VAL A 148 -7.80 -2.93 -0.42
N GLU A 149 -7.29 -3.88 0.35
CA GLU A 149 -7.43 -3.86 1.81
C GLU A 149 -6.30 -3.07 2.46
N ILE A 150 -6.70 -2.16 3.35
CA ILE A 150 -5.82 -1.38 4.22
C ILE A 150 -6.10 -1.82 5.65
N GLN A 151 -5.10 -2.40 6.31
CA GLN A 151 -5.23 -2.80 7.71
C GLN A 151 -5.35 -1.56 8.60
N ALA A 152 -6.46 -1.42 9.32
CA ALA A 152 -6.69 -0.30 10.23
C ALA A 152 -6.37 -0.68 11.68
N SER A 153 -6.46 -1.94 12.07
CA SER A 153 -6.09 -2.41 13.42
C SER A 153 -5.34 -3.74 13.40
N GLN A 154 -4.67 -4.05 14.51
CA GLN A 154 -4.34 -5.44 14.85
C GLN A 154 -5.64 -6.20 15.21
N PRO A 155 -5.62 -7.54 15.24
CA PRO A 155 -6.75 -8.33 15.74
C PRO A 155 -7.12 -7.93 17.18
N ILE A 156 -8.41 -7.83 17.44
CA ILE A 156 -9.01 -7.43 18.72
C ILE A 156 -9.92 -8.58 19.16
N ASP A 157 -9.72 -9.08 20.38
CA ASP A 157 -10.45 -10.23 20.90
C ASP A 157 -11.95 -9.99 20.95
N GLU A 158 -12.36 -8.79 21.38
CA GLU A 158 -13.77 -8.41 21.51
C GLU A 158 -13.99 -6.94 21.12
N VAL A 159 -14.94 -6.71 20.21
CA VAL A 159 -15.32 -5.40 19.68
C VAL A 159 -16.82 -5.20 19.92
N PRO A 160 -17.22 -4.63 21.08
CA PRO A 160 -18.59 -4.20 21.31
C PRO A 160 -18.84 -2.91 20.52
N LEU A 161 -19.52 -3.03 19.38
CA LEU A 161 -19.71 -1.95 18.42
C LEU A 161 -21.14 -1.40 18.46
N LEU A 162 -21.26 -0.09 18.63
CA LEU A 162 -22.47 0.69 18.40
C LEU A 162 -22.41 1.27 16.99
N ILE A 163 -23.42 0.97 16.19
CA ILE A 163 -23.48 1.32 14.76
C ILE A 163 -24.74 2.16 14.54
N ALA A 164 -24.56 3.37 14.02
CA ALA A 164 -25.67 4.22 13.60
C ALA A 164 -25.95 4.00 12.11
N ARG A 165 -27.15 3.50 11.76
CA ARG A 165 -27.64 3.27 10.39
C ARG A 165 -28.93 4.04 10.20
N GLY A 166 -28.88 5.11 9.40
CA GLY A 166 -29.99 6.07 9.33
C GLY A 166 -30.31 6.62 10.72
N ASP A 167 -31.53 6.34 11.19
CA ASP A 167 -32.06 6.73 12.51
C ASP A 167 -31.98 5.61 13.56
N GLU A 168 -31.48 4.43 13.20
CA GLU A 168 -31.34 3.30 14.11
C GLU A 168 -29.93 3.24 14.70
N LEU A 169 -29.86 2.92 16.01
CA LEU A 169 -28.61 2.62 16.71
C LEU A 169 -28.65 1.15 17.14
N THR A 170 -27.80 0.33 16.53
CA THR A 170 -27.69 -1.10 16.84
C THR A 170 -26.38 -1.40 17.56
N GLY A 171 -26.44 -2.24 18.58
CA GLY A 171 -25.25 -2.75 19.27
C GLY A 171 -24.97 -4.20 18.89
N GLN A 172 -23.73 -4.51 18.51
CA GLN A 172 -23.29 -5.87 18.22
C GLN A 172 -21.86 -6.08 18.71
N THR A 173 -21.61 -7.23 19.33
CA THR A 173 -20.26 -7.63 19.74
C THR A 173 -19.66 -8.60 18.72
N PHE A 174 -18.49 -8.26 18.21
CA PHE A 174 -17.71 -9.11 17.31
C PHE A 174 -16.51 -9.69 18.06
N ARG A 175 -16.22 -10.98 17.85
CA ARG A 175 -15.09 -11.67 18.47
C ARG A 175 -14.00 -11.96 17.46
N ASN A 176 -12.74 -11.87 17.87
CA ASN A 176 -11.55 -12.04 17.01
C ASN A 176 -11.65 -11.17 15.76
N ALA A 177 -11.92 -9.88 15.96
CA ALA A 177 -12.24 -8.94 14.93
C ALA A 177 -11.02 -8.11 14.51
N GLN A 178 -10.98 -7.67 13.27
CA GLN A 178 -9.94 -6.82 12.74
C GLN A 178 -10.57 -5.73 11.88
N ALA A 179 -10.22 -4.47 12.16
CA ALA A 179 -10.68 -3.33 11.38
C ALA A 179 -9.86 -3.20 10.10
N ILE A 180 -10.54 -3.15 8.96
CA ILE A 180 -9.98 -3.04 7.61
C ILE A 180 -10.72 -1.94 6.86
N TYR A 181 -9.98 -1.07 6.16
CA TYR A 181 -10.56 -0.23 5.13
C TYR A 181 -10.46 -0.91 3.77
N ALA A 182 -11.60 -1.01 3.08
CA ALA A 182 -11.62 -1.30 1.66
C ALA A 182 -11.41 -0.01 0.88
N LEU A 183 -10.25 0.09 0.25
CA LEU A 183 -9.89 1.18 -0.63
C LEU A 183 -10.26 0.83 -2.07
N GLU A 184 -10.93 1.75 -2.74
CA GLU A 184 -11.18 1.70 -4.18
C GLU A 184 -10.91 3.08 -4.77
N VAL A 185 -10.49 3.10 -6.04
CA VAL A 185 -10.26 4.34 -6.81
C VAL A 185 -11.02 4.25 -8.12
N ALA A 186 -11.87 5.22 -8.40
CA ALA A 186 -12.62 5.32 -9.65
C ALA A 186 -12.32 6.65 -10.35
N ARG A 187 -12.35 6.66 -11.68
CA ARG A 187 -12.28 7.92 -12.45
C ARG A 187 -13.63 8.62 -12.40
N ARG A 188 -13.62 9.94 -12.28
CA ARG A 188 -14.81 10.79 -12.42
C ARG A 188 -14.80 11.51 -13.75
N ASP A 189 -15.98 11.92 -14.21
CA ASP A 189 -16.17 12.63 -15.48
C ASP A 189 -15.50 14.00 -15.50
N ASP A 190 -15.26 14.60 -14.33
CA ASP A 190 -14.60 15.90 -14.15
C ASP A 190 -13.06 15.83 -14.17
N GLY A 191 -12.50 14.65 -14.48
CA GLY A 191 -11.06 14.41 -14.53
C GLY A 191 -10.41 14.15 -13.16
N ARG A 192 -11.18 14.17 -12.07
CA ARG A 192 -10.71 13.78 -10.73
C ARG A 192 -10.84 12.27 -10.53
N TYR A 193 -10.28 11.78 -9.44
CA TYR A 193 -10.42 10.39 -9.01
C TYR A 193 -11.24 10.34 -7.73
N ALA A 194 -12.34 9.60 -7.74
CA ALA A 194 -13.07 9.26 -6.52
C ALA A 194 -12.25 8.22 -5.75
N VAL A 195 -11.70 8.62 -4.61
CA VAL A 195 -10.99 7.72 -3.70
C VAL A 195 -11.93 7.42 -2.55
N SER A 196 -12.26 6.14 -2.38
CA SER A 196 -13.20 5.69 -1.35
C SER A 196 -12.56 4.75 -0.35
N LEU A 197 -12.82 4.96 0.94
CA LEU A 197 -12.49 4.09 2.06
C LEU A 197 -13.80 3.59 2.68
N THR A 198 -14.07 2.30 2.55
CA THR A 198 -15.24 1.66 3.19
C THR A 198 -14.79 0.91 4.44
N PRO A 199 -15.27 1.26 5.64
CA PRO A 199 -14.93 0.52 6.84
C PRO A 199 -15.52 -0.89 6.80
N GLU A 200 -14.72 -1.87 7.21
CA GLU A 200 -15.11 -3.26 7.32
C GLU A 200 -14.51 -3.92 8.56
N LEU A 201 -15.28 -4.80 9.18
CA LEU A 201 -14.80 -5.62 10.27
C LEU A 201 -14.73 -7.07 9.82
N HIS A 202 -13.53 -7.64 9.81
CA HIS A 202 -13.31 -9.04 9.53
C HIS A 202 -13.25 -9.79 10.85
N PHE A 203 -14.09 -10.78 11.09
CA PHE A 203 -14.23 -11.40 12.40
C PHE A 203 -14.38 -12.92 12.35
N GLY A 204 -14.20 -13.55 13.52
CA GLY A 204 -14.30 -14.99 13.69
C GLY A 204 -13.10 -15.77 13.13
N ALA A 205 -13.23 -17.10 13.17
CA ALA A 205 -12.20 -18.00 12.65
C ALA A 205 -12.20 -18.01 11.11
N PRO A 206 -11.02 -18.07 10.45
CA PRO A 206 -10.95 -18.24 9.01
C PRO A 206 -11.63 -19.54 8.56
N LYS A 207 -12.56 -19.46 7.61
CA LYS A 207 -13.23 -20.60 6.98
C LYS A 207 -12.64 -20.81 5.59
N MET A 208 -12.27 -22.05 5.26
CA MET A 208 -11.77 -22.39 3.92
C MET A 208 -12.90 -22.23 2.89
N ARG A 209 -12.70 -21.36 1.89
CA ARG A 209 -13.64 -21.15 0.78
C ARG A 209 -12.94 -21.27 -0.56
N PHE A 210 -13.67 -21.73 -1.58
CA PHE A 210 -13.19 -21.72 -2.96
C PHE A 210 -13.46 -20.34 -3.57
N ILE A 211 -12.40 -19.66 -3.98
CA ILE A 211 -12.46 -18.36 -4.65
C ILE A 211 -11.95 -18.58 -6.08
N LYS A 212 -12.57 -17.92 -7.06
CA LYS A 212 -12.05 -17.90 -8.42
C LYS A 212 -10.77 -17.05 -8.46
N ASP A 213 -9.77 -17.48 -9.22
CA ASP A 213 -8.61 -16.65 -9.52
C ASP A 213 -9.00 -15.41 -10.34
N GLU A 214 -8.06 -14.47 -10.53
CA GLU A 214 -8.29 -13.22 -11.27
C GLU A 214 -8.78 -13.46 -12.71
N THR A 215 -8.48 -14.64 -13.27
CA THR A 215 -8.93 -15.02 -14.62
C THR A 215 -10.34 -15.61 -14.64
N GLY A 216 -10.89 -16.00 -13.49
CA GLY A 216 -12.18 -16.65 -13.37
C GLY A 216 -12.21 -18.12 -13.80
N LEU A 217 -11.08 -18.66 -14.30
CA LEU A 217 -10.98 -20.02 -14.82
C LEU A 217 -10.65 -21.05 -13.75
N ASN A 218 -9.91 -20.69 -12.70
CA ASN A 218 -9.47 -21.65 -11.69
C ASN A 218 -10.08 -21.36 -10.32
N TRP A 219 -10.45 -22.42 -9.61
CA TRP A 219 -10.88 -22.35 -8.22
C TRP A 219 -9.68 -22.60 -7.32
N ARG A 220 -9.41 -21.67 -6.41
CA ARG A 220 -8.39 -21.81 -5.37
C ARG A 220 -9.04 -21.83 -4.00
N GLN A 221 -8.58 -22.71 -3.13
CA GLN A 221 -8.94 -22.64 -1.72
C GLN A 221 -8.21 -21.49 -1.04
N ALA A 222 -8.95 -20.61 -0.35
CA ALA A 222 -8.39 -19.55 0.45
C ALA A 222 -9.10 -19.47 1.81
N PRO A 223 -8.36 -19.22 2.91
CA PRO A 223 -8.97 -18.94 4.20
C PRO A 223 -9.64 -17.56 4.16
N LEU A 224 -10.95 -17.51 4.38
CA LEU A 224 -11.73 -16.27 4.41
C LEU A 224 -12.42 -16.12 5.77
N ARG A 225 -12.31 -14.94 6.39
CA ARG A 225 -13.07 -14.60 7.60
C ARG A 225 -14.46 -14.09 7.25
N GLU A 226 -15.36 -14.11 8.23
CA GLU A 226 -16.62 -13.39 8.08
C GLU A 226 -16.35 -11.89 8.07
N ARG A 227 -17.22 -11.13 7.42
CA ARG A 227 -17.03 -9.70 7.21
C ARG A 227 -18.35 -8.97 7.37
N GLU A 228 -18.33 -7.92 8.18
CA GLU A 228 -19.35 -6.88 8.23
C GLU A 228 -18.84 -5.65 7.48
N THR A 229 -19.63 -5.12 6.54
CA THR A 229 -19.27 -3.94 5.75
C THR A 229 -20.16 -2.76 6.14
N PHE A 230 -19.55 -1.61 6.45
CA PHE A 230 -20.26 -0.42 6.90
C PHE A 230 -20.39 0.60 5.76
N GLY A 231 -21.19 0.26 4.74
CA GLY A 231 -21.39 1.09 3.55
C GLY A 231 -21.85 2.52 3.85
N ASP A 232 -22.71 2.71 4.84
CA ASP A 232 -23.19 4.03 5.26
C ASP A 232 -22.08 4.95 5.80
N SER A 233 -20.98 4.34 6.27
CA SER A 233 -19.80 5.02 6.79
C SER A 233 -18.65 5.05 5.77
N GLN A 234 -18.93 4.78 4.50
CA GLN A 234 -17.95 4.98 3.43
C GLN A 234 -17.55 6.46 3.36
N VAL A 235 -16.24 6.70 3.34
CA VAL A 235 -15.65 8.00 3.03
C VAL A 235 -15.30 7.98 1.54
N GLU A 236 -15.76 8.95 0.77
CA GLU A 236 -15.45 9.11 -0.65
C GLU A 236 -15.13 10.58 -0.87
N ALA A 237 -13.94 10.85 -1.42
CA ALA A 237 -13.56 12.19 -1.80
C ALA A 237 -13.08 12.21 -3.26
N PRO A 238 -13.45 13.24 -4.04
CA PRO A 238 -12.76 13.50 -5.30
C PRO A 238 -11.36 14.02 -4.99
N LEU A 239 -10.31 13.43 -5.56
CA LEU A 239 -8.92 13.87 -5.44
C LEU A 239 -8.32 14.15 -6.82
N VAL A 240 -7.41 15.12 -6.89
CA VAL A 240 -6.43 15.24 -7.99
C VAL A 240 -5.06 14.77 -7.52
N VAL A 241 -4.14 14.57 -8.48
CA VAL A 241 -2.75 14.19 -8.16
C VAL A 241 -2.13 15.22 -7.22
N GLY A 242 -1.49 14.72 -6.17
CA GLY A 242 -0.89 15.48 -5.08
C GLY A 242 -1.77 15.53 -3.83
N GLU A 243 -3.10 15.51 -3.98
CA GLU A 243 -4.06 15.60 -2.86
C GLU A 243 -4.14 14.31 -2.05
N MET A 244 -4.62 14.45 -0.81
CA MET A 244 -4.75 13.35 0.14
C MET A 244 -6.12 13.30 0.76
N LEU A 245 -6.68 12.11 0.87
CA LEU A 245 -7.80 11.83 1.77
C LEU A 245 -7.24 11.49 3.15
N ILE A 246 -7.70 12.16 4.21
CA ILE A 246 -7.39 11.80 5.60
C ILE A 246 -8.66 11.28 6.27
N ALA A 247 -8.52 10.20 7.04
CA ALA A 247 -9.56 9.65 7.91
C ALA A 247 -9.00 9.37 9.32
N THR A 248 -9.76 9.72 10.35
CA THR A 248 -9.43 9.45 11.77
C THR A 248 -10.70 9.34 12.62
N SER A 249 -10.54 9.15 13.93
CA SER A 249 -11.64 9.13 14.90
C SER A 249 -11.90 10.50 15.53
N LEU A 250 -13.15 10.70 15.95
CA LEU A 250 -13.49 11.72 16.94
C LEU A 250 -12.89 11.35 18.32
N VAL A 251 -12.54 12.35 19.12
CA VAL A 251 -11.94 12.16 20.46
C VAL A 251 -12.84 11.31 21.38
N ASP A 252 -14.15 11.41 21.21
CA ASP A 252 -15.18 10.74 22.02
C ASP A 252 -15.83 9.55 21.29
N ALA A 253 -15.14 8.94 20.33
CA ALA A 253 -15.71 7.87 19.50
C ALA A 253 -16.31 6.72 20.33
N GLY A 254 -15.72 6.37 21.48
CA GLY A 254 -16.26 5.35 22.38
C GLY A 254 -16.45 4.01 21.69
N SER A 255 -17.54 3.28 21.92
CA SER A 255 -17.81 1.99 21.27
C SER A 255 -18.23 2.09 19.78
N ARG A 256 -17.88 3.15 19.04
CA ARG A 256 -18.24 3.33 17.62
C ARG A 256 -17.08 2.95 16.68
N LEU A 257 -17.29 3.00 15.37
CA LEU A 257 -16.28 2.63 14.37
C LEU A 257 -14.96 3.37 14.57
N GLY A 258 -15.01 4.67 14.83
CA GLY A 258 -13.81 5.49 15.01
C GLY A 258 -12.79 4.89 15.98
N GLU A 259 -13.25 4.47 17.15
CA GLU A 259 -12.38 3.92 18.19
C GLU A 259 -11.60 2.70 17.72
N TYR A 260 -12.26 1.76 17.04
CA TYR A 260 -11.61 0.51 16.64
C TYR A 260 -10.75 0.66 15.38
N PHE A 261 -11.10 1.57 14.47
CA PHE A 261 -10.35 1.80 13.23
C PHE A 261 -9.15 2.72 13.42
N HIS A 262 -9.21 3.62 14.40
CA HIS A 262 -8.22 4.67 14.60
C HIS A 262 -7.61 4.66 16.00
N ARG A 263 -7.67 3.52 16.70
CA ARG A 263 -6.85 3.30 17.89
C ARG A 263 -5.36 3.33 17.51
N PRO A 264 -4.51 4.04 18.28
CA PRO A 264 -3.07 3.91 18.12
C PRO A 264 -2.62 2.47 18.35
N GLU A 265 -1.46 2.12 17.79
CA GLU A 265 -0.85 0.82 18.09
C GLU A 265 -0.34 0.79 19.52
N GLU A 266 -0.28 -0.41 20.11
CA GLU A 266 0.19 -0.60 21.47
C GLU A 266 1.65 -0.11 21.59
N GLY A 267 1.90 0.82 22.53
CA GLY A 267 3.21 1.45 22.72
C GLY A 267 3.47 2.71 21.89
N ALA A 268 2.53 3.17 21.05
CA ALA A 268 2.63 4.47 20.41
C ALA A 268 2.28 5.61 21.39
N GLU A 269 3.15 6.62 21.49
CA GLU A 269 2.85 7.87 22.20
C GLU A 269 1.91 8.73 21.34
N GLY A 270 0.62 8.79 21.70
CA GLY A 270 -0.36 9.57 20.94
C GLY A 270 -1.81 9.20 21.25
N GLY A 271 -2.72 10.10 20.88
CA GLY A 271 -4.14 9.97 21.26
C GLY A 271 -4.95 9.12 20.27
N ARG A 272 -4.65 9.23 18.97
CA ARG A 272 -5.44 8.65 17.88
C ARG A 272 -4.54 8.36 16.67
N LYS A 273 -4.98 7.47 15.79
CA LYS A 273 -4.32 7.18 14.51
C LYS A 273 -5.07 7.84 13.35
N ALA A 274 -4.36 8.51 12.46
CA ALA A 274 -4.86 8.93 11.16
C ALA A 274 -4.41 7.94 10.08
N ILE A 275 -5.30 7.66 9.14
CA ILE A 275 -4.96 6.98 7.89
C ILE A 275 -5.09 8.01 6.77
N LEU A 276 -4.02 8.19 6.00
CA LEU A 276 -3.99 9.10 4.87
C LEU A 276 -3.76 8.32 3.58
N VAL A 277 -4.48 8.69 2.52
CA VAL A 277 -4.32 8.13 1.18
C VAL A 277 -4.04 9.27 0.21
N ARG A 278 -2.79 9.36 -0.25
CA ARG A 278 -2.35 10.33 -1.24
C ARG A 278 -2.41 9.76 -2.64
N LEU A 279 -3.00 10.52 -3.57
CA LEU A 279 -2.91 10.21 -4.99
C LEU A 279 -1.61 10.79 -5.56
N VAL A 280 -0.65 9.94 -5.93
CA VAL A 280 0.69 10.38 -6.34
C VAL A 280 0.82 10.48 -7.84
N GLN A 281 0.24 9.53 -8.55
CA GLN A 281 0.26 9.48 -10.00
C GLN A 281 -1.04 8.89 -10.51
N ALA A 282 -1.48 9.36 -11.67
CA ALA A 282 -2.65 8.83 -12.33
C ALA A 282 -2.40 8.75 -13.85
N PRO A 283 -3.11 7.85 -14.56
CA PRO A 283 -2.98 7.74 -16.01
C PRO A 283 -3.34 9.05 -16.72
N LEU A 284 -2.59 9.39 -17.76
CA LEU A 284 -2.91 10.51 -18.65
C LEU A 284 -4.31 10.30 -19.25
N SER A 285 -5.12 11.36 -19.33
CA SER A 285 -6.40 11.27 -20.04
C SER A 285 -6.17 11.19 -21.55
N GLU A 286 -6.97 10.36 -22.23
CA GLU A 286 -6.85 10.13 -23.68
C GLU A 286 -6.99 11.42 -24.51
N ALA A 287 -7.63 12.45 -23.94
CA ALA A 287 -7.79 13.77 -24.54
C ALA A 287 -6.45 14.45 -24.87
N PHE A 288 -5.36 14.12 -24.16
CA PHE A 288 -4.03 14.69 -24.43
C PHE A 288 -3.15 13.80 -25.32
N THR A 289 -3.58 12.60 -25.68
CA THR A 289 -2.85 11.71 -26.60
C THR A 289 -3.24 11.94 -28.06
N ALA A 290 -4.42 12.51 -28.33
CA ALA A 290 -4.91 12.76 -29.69
C ALA A 290 -4.24 13.92 -30.43
N ASP A 291 -3.44 14.75 -29.74
CA ASP A 291 -2.76 15.93 -30.33
C ASP A 291 -1.27 15.65 -30.68
N ARG A 292 -0.88 14.37 -30.78
CA ARG A 292 0.49 13.95 -31.10
C ARG A 292 0.60 12.95 -32.27
N SER A 293 -0.46 12.80 -33.07
CA SER A 293 -0.43 11.98 -34.30
C SER A 293 -0.48 12.84 -35.54
#